data_AF-A0A392VE28-F1
#
_entry.id   AF-A0A392VE28-F1
#
_cell.length_a   1.000
_cell.length_b   1.000
_cell.length_c   1.000
_cell.angle_alpha   90.00
_cell.angle_beta   90.00
_cell.angle_gamma   90.00
#
_symmetry.space_group_name_H-M   'P 1'
#
loop_
_entity.id
_entity.type
_entity.pdbx_description
1 polymer ?
#
loop_
_entity_poly.entity_id
_entity_poly.type
_entity_poly.pdbx_seq_one_letter_code
_entity_poly.pdbx_strand_id
1 'polypeptide(L)' 'MNRDTWRDPNDLDVMYASKYMIDEKWFTMFLRLHTSAYGRAIAVALLKELLRLVARRSGGDD' A
#
# COMPACT_ATOMS: atom_id res chain seq x y z
N MET A 1 -2.49 25.25 16.36
CA MET A 1 -1.82 24.44 15.32
C MET A 1 -1.78 23.01 15.84
N ASN A 2 -2.38 22.09 15.10
CA ASN A 2 -2.78 20.75 15.55
C ASN A 2 -1.55 19.90 15.96
N ARG A 3 -1.56 19.34 17.19
CA ARG A 3 -0.51 18.49 17.78
C ARG A 3 -0.67 17.00 17.46
N ASP A 4 -1.64 16.62 16.64
CA ASP A 4 -1.92 15.23 16.25
C ASP A 4 -1.20 14.79 14.97
N THR A 5 -0.37 15.64 14.37
CA THR A 5 0.43 15.23 13.21
C THR A 5 1.66 14.49 13.69
N TRP A 6 1.50 13.17 13.78
CA TRP A 6 2.48 12.19 13.35
C TRP A 6 3.77 12.12 14.20
N ARG A 7 3.70 11.38 15.30
CA ARG A 7 4.88 10.83 15.97
C ARG A 7 5.17 9.43 15.42
N ASP A 8 5.86 9.35 14.29
CA ASP A 8 6.68 8.16 13.98
C ASP A 8 8.14 8.60 13.81
N PRO A 9 9.10 7.94 14.48
CA PRO A 9 10.51 8.33 14.44
C PRO A 9 11.25 7.96 13.14
N ASN A 10 10.61 7.29 12.16
CA ASN A 10 11.20 6.96 10.85
C ASN A 10 10.56 7.74 9.69
N ASP A 11 10.30 9.03 9.90
CA ASP A 11 9.57 9.96 9.01
C ASP A 11 10.28 10.30 7.67
N LEU A 12 11.02 9.34 7.11
CA LEU A 12 11.67 9.36 5.79
C LEU A 12 10.98 8.42 4.79
N ASP A 13 10.15 7.47 5.25
CA ASP A 13 9.52 6.51 4.35
C ASP A 13 8.40 7.19 3.53
N VAL A 14 8.75 7.60 2.32
CA VAL A 14 7.82 8.12 1.30
C VAL A 14 6.75 7.09 0.87
N MET A 15 6.96 5.81 1.17
CA MET A 15 6.01 4.73 0.95
C MET A 15 6.18 3.66 2.04
N TYR A 16 5.07 3.28 2.68
CA TYR A 16 5.02 2.21 3.68
C TYR A 16 3.93 1.21 3.31
N ALA A 17 4.25 -0.09 3.37
CA ALA A 17 3.33 -1.17 3.06
C ALA A 17 3.32 -2.23 4.17
N SER A 18 2.13 -2.62 4.61
CA SER A 18 1.95 -3.68 5.61
C SER A 18 0.90 -4.67 5.19
N LYS A 19 1.18 -5.95 5.41
CA LYS A 19 0.29 -7.07 5.14
C LYS A 19 -0.29 -7.59 6.45
N TYR A 20 -1.60 -7.77 6.49
CA TYR A 20 -2.31 -8.38 7.60
C TYR A 20 -3.02 -9.63 7.09
N MET A 21 -2.75 -10.77 7.72
CA MET A 21 -3.52 -11.99 7.48
C MET A 21 -4.84 -11.87 8.24
N ILE A 22 -5.95 -12.08 7.53
CA ILE A 22 -7.28 -12.18 8.14
C ILE A 22 -7.57 -13.66 8.44
N ASP A 23 -7.17 -14.54 7.53
CA ASP A 23 -7.34 -16.00 7.60
C ASP A 23 -6.28 -16.68 6.71
N GLU A 24 -6.22 -18.01 6.70
CA GLU A 24 -5.26 -18.77 5.85
C GLU A 24 -5.38 -18.41 4.36
N LYS A 25 -6.59 -18.06 3.90
CA LYS A 25 -6.86 -17.71 2.50
C LYS A 25 -7.02 -16.22 2.25
N TRP A 26 -7.18 -15.41 3.29
CA TRP A 26 -7.53 -14.01 3.18
C TRP A 26 -6.47 -13.12 3.82
N PHE A 27 -6.01 -12.13 3.07
CA PHE A 27 -5.12 -11.09 3.59
C PHE A 27 -5.58 -9.72 3.12
N THR A 28 -5.22 -8.70 3.88
CA THR A 28 -5.38 -7.29 3.51
C THR A 28 -4.01 -6.64 3.47
N MET A 29 -3.84 -5.71 2.55
CA MET A 29 -2.63 -4.91 2.41
C MET A 29 -2.96 -3.44 2.62
N PHE A 30 -2.25 -2.79 3.55
CA PHE A 30 -2.33 -1.37 3.78
C PHE A 30 -1.13 -0.70 3.14
N LEU A 31 -1.41 0.31 2.32
CA LEU A 31 -0.39 1.14 1.67
C LEU A 31 -0.56 2.58 2.14
N ARG A 32 0.52 3.16 2.67
CA ARG A 32 0.61 4.57 3.02
C ARG A 32 1.61 5.21 2.07
N LEU A 33 1.20 6.26 1.39
CA LEU A 33 2.02 6.99 0.42
C LEU A 33 2.11 8.44 0.87
N HIS A 34 3.33 8.98 0.92
CA HIS A 34 3.52 10.38 1.23
C HIS A 34 3.19 11.23 -0.01
N THR A 35 2.26 12.17 0.13
CA THR A 35 1.70 12.95 -0.99
C THR A 35 2.71 13.91 -1.61
N SER A 36 3.78 14.28 -0.89
CA SER A 36 4.88 15.09 -1.45
C SER A 36 5.70 14.34 -2.50
N ALA A 37 5.73 13.00 -2.46
CA ALA A 37 6.47 12.16 -3.40
C ALA A 37 5.54 11.46 -4.41
N TYR A 38 4.33 11.11 -3.99
CA TYR A 38 3.34 10.43 -4.84
C TYR A 38 2.15 11.34 -5.12
N GLY A 39 2.13 11.89 -6.34
CA GLY A 39 0.92 12.50 -6.87
C GLY A 39 -0.21 11.49 -7.03
N ARG A 40 -1.47 11.97 -7.06
CA ARG A 40 -2.68 11.13 -7.19
C ARG A 40 -2.59 10.16 -8.37
N ALA A 41 -2.08 10.61 -9.51
CA ALA A 41 -1.94 9.78 -10.70
C ALA A 41 -0.98 8.60 -10.47
N ILE A 42 0.15 8.84 -9.79
CA ILE A 42 1.17 7.82 -9.49
C ILE A 42 0.61 6.82 -8.47
N ALA A 43 -0.08 7.30 -7.42
CA ALA A 43 -0.73 6.42 -6.44
C ALA A 43 -1.78 5.49 -7.09
N VAL A 44 -2.59 6.02 -8.01
CA VAL A 44 -3.58 5.22 -8.76
C VAL A 44 -2.91 4.24 -9.72
N ALA A 45 -1.84 4.65 -10.40
CA ALA A 45 -1.07 3.75 -11.28
C ALA A 45 -0.45 2.59 -10.48
N LEU A 46 0.15 2.89 -9.34
CA LEU A 46 0.71 1.89 -8.42
C LEU A 46 -0.36 0.91 -7.93
N LEU A 47 -1.52 1.43 -7.49
CA LEU A 47 -2.63 0.60 -7.04
C LEU A 47 -3.14 -0.35 -8.14
N LYS A 48 -3.29 0.15 -9.37
CA LYS A 48 -3.71 -0.68 -10.51
C LYS A 48 -2.73 -1.80 -10.80
N GLU A 49 -1.43 -1.53 -10.71
CA GLU A 49 -0.41 -2.54 -10.99
C GLU A 49 -0.32 -3.59 -9.88
N LEU A 50 -0.50 -3.18 -8.61
CA LEU A 50 -0.64 -4.13 -7.50
C LEU A 50 -1.85 -5.06 -7.68
N LEU A 51 -3.00 -4.53 -8.09
CA LEU A 51 -4.19 -5.33 -8.37
C LEU A 51 -3.97 -6.31 -9.54
N ARG A 52 -3.27 -5.89 -10.60
CA ARG A 52 -2.89 -6.78 -11.72
C ARG A 52 -1.98 -7.92 -11.28
N LEU A 53 -0.99 -7.64 -10.44
CA LEU A 53 -0.09 -8.68 -9.91
C LEU A 53 -0.85 -9.71 -9.07
N VAL A 54 -1.80 -9.26 -8.24
CA VAL A 54 -2.67 -10.16 -7.47
C VAL A 54 -3.58 -10.98 -8.39
N ALA A 55 -4.19 -10.37 -9.39
CA ALA A 55 -5.05 -11.06 -10.35
C ALA A 55 -4.27 -12.10 -11.16
N ARG A 56 -3.06 -11.77 -11.63
CA ARG A 56 -2.21 -12.72 -12.38
C ARG A 56 -1.78 -13.91 -11.53
N ARG A 57 -1.48 -13.67 -10.24
CA ARG A 57 -1.17 -14.74 -9.29
C ARG A 57 -2.36 -15.63 -8.97
N SER A 58 -3.58 -15.12 -9.09
CA SER A 58 -4.81 -15.89 -8.93
C SER A 58 -5.18 -16.73 -10.16
N GLY A 59 -4.45 -16.57 -11.28
CA GLY A 59 -4.81 -17.13 -12.59
C GLY A 59 -3.81 -18.14 -13.19
N GLY A 60 -3.00 -18.82 -12.38
CA GLY A 60 -2.21 -20.00 -12.80
C GLY A 60 -2.14 -21.01 -11.64
N ASP A 61 -2.28 -22.32 -11.83
CA ASP A 61 -2.05 -23.16 -13.02
C ASP A 61 -3.12 -24.26 -13.15
N ASP A 62 -3.67 -24.44 -14.36
CA ASP A 62 -4.18 -25.71 -14.91
C ASP A 62 -3.47 -25.95 -16.25
#